data_AF-A0A7S3I9M8-F1
#
_entry.id   AF-A0A7S3I9M8-F1
#
_cell.length_a   1.000
_cell.length_b   1.000
_cell.length_c   1.000
_cell.angle_alpha   90.00
_cell.angle_beta   90.00
_cell.angle_gamma   90.00
#
_symmetry.space_group_name_H-M   'P 1'
#
loop_
_entity.id
_entity.type
_entity.pdbx_description
1 polymer ?
#
loop_
_entity_poly.entity_id
_entity_poly.type
_entity_poly.pdbx_seq_one_letter_code
_entity_poly.pdbx_strand_id
1 'polypeptide(L)'
;YVVRAIAHDCSAAPKGAFRITPAHELVRNKAFEGLKREELGKLSNYFHFRNVQLPEKREQLDRDDALFTYDFLDPLEKDTPKGCWSLQVEPSGNLATLRSLLWPGYFAFHIADSSRFGGLYLGDGVKNSDLPFML
;
A
#
# COMPACT_ATOMS: atom_id res chain seq x y z
N TYR A 1 -20.75 6.39 -1.96
CA TYR A 1 -19.99 5.68 -3.02
C TYR A 1 -18.51 6.06 -3.00
N VAL A 2 -18.20 7.38 -3.00
CA VAL A 2 -16.83 7.93 -3.04
C VAL A 2 -15.87 7.39 -1.97
N VAL A 3 -16.30 7.33 -0.69
CA VAL A 3 -15.44 6.81 0.40
C VAL A 3 -14.97 5.37 0.15
N ARG A 4 -15.84 4.52 -0.40
CA ARG A 4 -15.46 3.14 -0.75
C ARG A 4 -14.47 3.11 -1.91
N ALA A 5 -14.63 3.99 -2.89
CA ALA A 5 -13.70 4.11 -4.00
C ALA A 5 -12.31 4.56 -3.53
N ILE A 6 -12.24 5.56 -2.65
CA ILE A 6 -10.98 6.03 -2.06
C ILE A 6 -10.33 4.93 -1.22
N ALA A 7 -11.10 4.29 -0.33
CA ALA A 7 -10.59 3.18 0.47
C ALA A 7 -10.08 2.04 -0.41
N HIS A 8 -10.80 1.71 -1.48
CA HIS A 8 -10.38 0.69 -2.44
C HIS A 8 -9.13 1.12 -3.21
N ASP A 9 -9.02 2.36 -3.68
CA ASP A 9 -7.94 2.80 -4.58
C ASP A 9 -6.68 3.29 -3.84
N CYS A 10 -6.75 3.57 -2.54
CA CYS A 10 -5.66 4.22 -1.82
C CYS A 10 -5.19 3.51 -0.56
N SER A 11 -5.97 2.61 0.03
CA SER A 11 -5.57 1.99 1.31
C SER A 11 -4.22 1.30 1.17
N ALA A 12 -3.21 1.84 1.85
CA ALA A 12 -1.81 1.43 1.69
C ALA A 12 -1.30 0.82 2.99
N ALA A 13 -0.53 -0.27 2.85
CA ALA A 13 0.10 -0.96 3.96
C ALA A 13 1.55 -1.34 3.61
N PRO A 14 2.48 -1.30 4.57
CA PRO A 14 3.85 -1.73 4.35
C PRO A 14 3.95 -3.26 4.22
N LYS A 15 4.98 -3.72 3.51
CA LYS A 15 5.29 -5.14 3.30
C LYS A 15 5.36 -5.89 4.62
N GLY A 16 4.71 -7.04 4.70
CA GLY A 16 4.75 -7.90 5.88
C GLY A 16 3.89 -7.45 7.07
N ALA A 17 3.16 -6.34 6.98
CA ALA A 17 2.19 -5.92 8.01
C ALA A 17 1.03 -6.92 8.19
N PHE A 18 0.70 -7.66 7.14
CA PHE A 18 -0.36 -8.67 7.11
C PHE A 18 0.19 -10.01 6.66
N ARG A 19 -0.49 -11.08 7.09
CA ARG A 19 -0.23 -12.46 6.67
C ARG A 19 -1.55 -13.20 6.49
N ILE A 20 -1.54 -14.22 5.65
CA ILE A 20 -2.68 -15.13 5.49
C ILE A 20 -2.45 -16.34 6.41
N THR A 21 -3.49 -16.75 7.14
CA THR A 21 -3.46 -17.99 7.93
C THR A 21 -3.83 -19.19 7.06
N PRO A 22 -3.51 -20.43 7.46
CA PRO A 22 -3.97 -21.64 6.76
C PRO A 22 -5.51 -21.77 6.64
N ALA A 23 -6.27 -20.97 7.39
CA ALA A 23 -7.72 -20.86 7.27
C ALA A 23 -8.16 -19.80 6.23
N HIS A 24 -7.23 -19.30 5.42
CA HIS A 24 -7.41 -18.21 4.44
C HIS A 24 -7.90 -16.89 5.06
N GLU A 25 -7.58 -16.65 6.32
CA GLU A 25 -7.92 -15.39 7.00
C GLU A 25 -6.76 -14.40 6.92
N LEU A 26 -7.08 -13.14 6.58
CA LEU A 26 -6.12 -12.04 6.59
C LEU A 26 -5.95 -11.51 8.02
N VAL A 27 -4.78 -11.73 8.61
CA VAL A 27 -4.48 -11.35 9.99
C VAL A 27 -3.27 -10.41 10.03
N ARG A 28 -3.27 -9.45 10.98
CA ARG A 28 -2.10 -8.62 11.25
C ARG A 28 -0.92 -9.48 11.70
N ASN A 29 0.24 -9.24 11.13
CA ASN A 29 1.44 -9.97 11.49
C ASN A 29 2.03 -9.40 12.79
N LYS A 30 1.96 -10.15 13.88
CA LYS A 30 2.53 -9.75 15.18
C LYS A 30 4.07 -9.70 15.18
N ALA A 31 4.72 -10.41 14.25
CA ALA A 31 6.17 -10.40 14.09
C ALA A 31 6.67 -9.26 13.21
N PHE A 32 5.77 -8.39 12.72
CA PHE A 32 6.15 -7.25 11.92
C PHE A 32 6.75 -6.15 12.81
N GLU A 33 8.06 -5.94 12.69
CA GLU A 33 8.79 -4.91 13.42
C GLU A 33 8.91 -3.60 12.62
N GLY A 34 8.35 -3.52 11.41
CA GLY A 34 8.48 -2.37 10.53
C GLY A 34 9.45 -2.60 9.37
N LEU A 35 9.33 -1.75 8.34
CA LEU A 35 10.33 -1.64 7.28
C LEU A 35 11.60 -0.97 7.81
N LYS A 36 12.75 -1.40 7.30
CA LYS A 36 14.03 -0.76 7.58
C LYS A 36 14.14 0.61 6.90
N ARG A 37 15.10 1.42 7.34
CA ARG A 37 15.33 2.77 6.82
C ARG A 37 15.64 2.80 5.32
N GLU A 38 16.38 1.81 4.83
CA GLU A 38 16.74 1.67 3.42
C GLU A 38 15.57 1.20 2.55
N GLU A 39 14.53 0.64 3.18
CA GLU A 39 13.36 0.07 2.55
C GLU A 39 12.19 1.05 2.48
N LEU A 40 12.16 2.05 3.37
CA LEU A 40 11.13 3.10 3.42
C LEU A 40 10.97 3.87 2.12
N GLY A 41 12.07 4.13 1.42
CA GLY A 41 12.11 4.89 0.18
C GLY A 41 11.74 4.09 -1.07
N LYS A 42 11.41 2.81 -0.93
CA LYS A 42 11.05 1.94 -2.06
C LYS A 42 9.54 1.76 -2.13
N LEU A 43 8.93 2.25 -3.21
CA LEU A 43 7.48 2.11 -3.43
C LEU A 43 7.04 0.64 -3.50
N SER A 44 7.92 -0.25 -3.95
CA SER A 44 7.70 -1.71 -4.00
C SER A 44 7.46 -2.37 -2.64
N ASN A 45 7.78 -1.68 -1.54
CA ASN A 45 7.51 -2.15 -0.18
C ASN A 45 6.14 -1.73 0.36
N TYR A 46 5.31 -1.09 -0.46
CA TYR A 46 3.95 -0.69 -0.09
C TYR A 46 2.94 -1.40 -0.99
N PHE A 47 1.86 -1.86 -0.37
CA PHE A 47 0.83 -2.68 -0.99
C PHE A 47 -0.56 -2.14 -0.71
N HIS A 48 -1.49 -2.42 -1.61
CA HIS A 48 -2.91 -2.12 -1.41
C HIS A 48 -3.53 -3.06 -0.38
N PHE A 49 -4.19 -2.48 0.61
CA PHE A 49 -5.01 -3.21 1.58
C PHE A 49 -6.44 -3.38 1.04
N ARG A 50 -6.59 -4.27 0.05
CA ARG A 50 -7.86 -4.62 -0.58
C ARG A 50 -7.80 -6.04 -1.14
N ASN A 51 -8.92 -6.53 -1.68
CA ASN A 51 -8.91 -7.79 -2.40
C ASN A 51 -8.04 -7.67 -3.65
N VAL A 52 -7.13 -8.62 -3.84
CA VAL A 52 -6.16 -8.66 -4.93
C VAL A 52 -6.86 -8.54 -6.29
N GLN A 53 -6.34 -7.63 -7.12
CA GLN A 53 -6.84 -7.35 -8.46
C GLN A 53 -5.90 -7.89 -9.55
N LEU A 54 -4.60 -8.02 -9.25
CA LEU A 54 -3.64 -8.56 -10.22
C LEU A 54 -3.85 -10.07 -10.40
N PRO A 55 -3.97 -10.56 -11.65
CA PRO A 55 -4.21 -11.99 -11.91
C PRO A 55 -3.09 -12.86 -11.37
N GLU A 56 -1.83 -12.43 -11.50
CA GLU A 56 -0.65 -13.13 -10.95
C GLU A 56 -0.76 -13.35 -9.43
N LYS A 57 -1.21 -12.32 -8.70
CA LYS A 57 -1.31 -12.36 -7.24
C LYS A 57 -2.54 -13.17 -6.79
N ARG A 58 -3.61 -13.16 -7.59
CA ARG A 58 -4.79 -13.99 -7.37
C ARG A 58 -4.45 -15.48 -7.51
N GLU A 59 -3.72 -15.86 -8.56
CA GLU A 59 -3.26 -17.25 -8.74
C GLU A 59 -2.33 -17.70 -7.61
N GLN A 60 -1.45 -16.81 -7.11
CA GLN A 60 -0.61 -17.10 -5.94
C GLN A 60 -1.42 -17.35 -4.67
N LEU A 61 -2.55 -16.63 -4.51
CA LEU A 61 -3.47 -16.80 -3.41
C LEU A 61 -4.25 -18.12 -3.51
N ASP A 62 -4.67 -18.49 -4.73
CA ASP A 62 -5.42 -19.73 -5.00
C ASP A 62 -4.56 -21.00 -4.86
N ARG A 63 -3.23 -20.90 -5.07
CA ARG A 63 -2.28 -22.02 -4.94
C ARG A 63 -1.71 -22.23 -3.52
N ASP A 64 -2.18 -21.47 -2.53
CA ASP A 64 -1.64 -21.44 -1.15
C ASP A 64 -0.17 -20.97 -1.03
N ASP A 65 0.44 -20.50 -2.11
CA ASP A 65 1.78 -19.89 -2.10
C ASP A 65 1.83 -18.64 -1.20
N ALA A 66 0.68 -18.00 -0.98
CA ALA A 66 0.49 -16.84 -0.11
C ALA A 66 0.73 -17.14 1.39
N LEU A 67 0.70 -18.40 1.83
CA LEU A 67 0.98 -18.78 3.22
C LEU A 67 2.44 -18.57 3.62
N PHE A 68 3.35 -18.63 2.64
CA PHE A 68 4.80 -18.57 2.85
C PHE A 68 5.42 -17.23 2.45
N THR A 69 4.61 -16.31 1.93
CA THR A 69 5.08 -15.06 1.32
C THR A 69 4.46 -13.84 2.02
N TYR A 70 5.23 -12.75 2.07
CA TYR A 70 4.83 -11.50 2.73
C TYR A 70 4.39 -10.41 1.73
N ASP A 71 4.33 -10.75 0.45
CA ASP A 71 4.06 -9.86 -0.68
C ASP A 71 2.83 -10.30 -1.51
N PHE A 72 1.89 -11.04 -0.92
CA PHE A 72 0.72 -11.57 -1.62
C PHE A 72 -0.29 -10.49 -2.09
N LEU A 73 -0.19 -9.26 -1.59
CA LEU A 73 -1.06 -8.14 -1.97
C LEU A 73 -0.58 -7.45 -3.27
N ASP A 74 -1.42 -6.58 -3.84
CA ASP A 74 -1.05 -5.78 -5.01
C ASP A 74 -0.06 -4.66 -4.62
N PRO A 75 1.13 -4.58 -5.23
CA PRO A 75 2.08 -3.51 -4.94
C PRO A 75 1.64 -2.18 -5.55
N LEU A 76 1.84 -1.07 -4.83
CA LEU A 76 1.50 0.28 -5.30
C LEU A 76 2.28 0.70 -6.56
N GLU A 77 3.48 0.14 -6.75
CA GLU A 77 4.32 0.40 -7.92
C GLU A 77 3.67 -0.01 -9.25
N LYS A 78 2.81 -1.03 -9.23
CA LYS A 78 2.12 -1.54 -10.43
C LYS A 78 0.83 -0.76 -10.76
N ASP A 79 0.51 0.30 -10.02
CA ASP A 79 -0.68 1.10 -10.28
C ASP A 79 -0.61 1.87 -11.61
N THR A 80 -1.79 2.13 -12.16
CA THR A 80 -1.97 2.88 -13.39
C THR A 80 -2.71 4.20 -13.09
N PRO A 81 -2.22 5.36 -13.58
CA PRO A 81 -1.00 5.56 -14.37
C PRO A 81 0.30 5.38 -13.57
N LYS A 82 1.41 5.05 -14.25
CA LYS A 82 2.73 4.94 -13.60
C LYS A 82 3.13 6.28 -13.01
N GLY A 83 3.58 6.30 -11.76
CA GLY A 83 3.92 7.55 -11.06
C GLY A 83 2.75 8.24 -10.36
N CYS A 84 1.58 7.58 -10.25
CA CYS A 84 0.43 8.11 -9.50
C CYS A 84 0.64 8.20 -7.98
N TRP A 85 1.76 7.70 -7.47
CA TRP A 85 2.14 7.76 -6.06
C TRP A 85 3.38 8.63 -5.88
N SER A 86 3.32 9.54 -4.91
CA SER A 86 4.47 10.30 -4.45
C SER A 86 4.92 9.75 -3.10
N LEU A 87 6.12 9.16 -3.06
CA LEU A 87 6.76 8.68 -1.85
C LEU A 87 7.84 9.67 -1.42
N GLN A 88 7.78 10.10 -0.17
CA GLN A 88 8.75 11.01 0.43
C GLN A 88 9.21 10.43 1.75
N VAL A 89 10.52 10.46 1.99
CA VAL A 89 11.12 10.05 3.26
C VAL A 89 11.67 11.30 3.93
N GLU A 90 11.39 11.46 5.21
CA GLU A 90 11.95 12.54 6.01
C GLU A 90 13.50 12.46 6.02
N PRO A 91 14.25 13.58 6.05
CA PRO A 91 15.71 13.55 6.09
C PRO A 91 16.33 12.71 7.23
N SER A 92 15.60 12.52 8.34
CA SER A 92 16.04 11.66 9.45
C SER A 92 16.02 10.16 9.11
N GLY A 93 15.34 9.77 8.03
CA GLY A 93 15.13 8.40 7.61
C GLY A 93 14.11 7.62 8.46
N ASN A 94 13.37 8.28 9.35
CA ASN A 94 12.47 7.60 10.29
C ASN A 94 11.01 7.56 9.84
N LEU A 95 10.59 8.41 8.91
CA LEU A 95 9.20 8.54 8.49
C LEU A 95 9.11 8.54 6.97
N ALA A 96 8.37 7.60 6.41
CA ALA A 96 7.92 7.66 5.02
C ALA A 96 6.48 8.17 4.97
N THR A 97 6.23 9.06 4.01
CA THR A 97 4.90 9.57 3.67
C THR A 97 4.60 9.25 2.22
N LEU A 98 3.45 8.63 1.97
CA LEU A 98 2.91 8.34 0.66
C LEU A 98 1.72 9.24 0.39
N ARG A 99 1.64 9.76 -0.83
CA ARG A 99 0.52 10.57 -1.30
C ARG A 99 -0.02 10.00 -2.60
N SER A 100 -1.34 9.91 -2.71
CA SER A 100 -1.97 9.60 -3.99
C SER A 100 -2.11 10.88 -4.81
N LEU A 101 -1.58 10.88 -6.02
CA LEU A 101 -1.79 11.96 -7.00
C LEU A 101 -3.11 11.78 -7.75
N LEU A 102 -3.62 10.54 -7.78
CA LEU A 102 -4.91 10.19 -8.39
C LEU A 102 -6.08 10.59 -7.50
N TRP A 103 -5.90 10.50 -6.18
CA TRP A 103 -6.85 10.97 -5.18
C TRP A 103 -6.19 12.06 -4.31
N PRO A 104 -6.20 13.32 -4.78
CA PRO A 104 -5.68 14.43 -4.00
C PRO A 104 -6.32 14.49 -2.62
N GLY A 105 -5.48 14.61 -1.59
CA GLY A 105 -5.91 14.58 -0.19
C GLY A 105 -5.70 13.25 0.52
N TYR A 106 -5.31 12.17 -0.19
CA TYR A 106 -4.90 10.93 0.47
C TYR A 106 -3.44 10.98 0.93
N PHE A 107 -3.21 10.65 2.19
CA PHE A 107 -1.90 10.53 2.82
C PHE A 107 -1.81 9.20 3.55
N ALA A 108 -0.71 8.49 3.38
CA ALA A 108 -0.33 7.37 4.23
C ALA A 108 1.06 7.61 4.81
N PHE A 109 1.31 7.06 5.99
CA PHE A 109 2.59 7.18 6.67
C PHE A 109 3.04 5.83 7.22
N HIS A 110 4.35 5.64 7.32
CA HIS A 110 4.96 4.48 7.94
C HIS A 110 6.22 4.91 8.70
N ILE A 111 6.36 4.45 9.94
CA ILE A 111 7.52 4.74 10.80
C ILE A 111 8.54 3.60 10.65
N ALA A 112 9.80 3.96 10.39
CA ALA A 112 10.93 3.04 10.33
C ALA A 112 11.01 2.19 11.60
N ASP A 113 11.37 0.91 11.45
CA ASP A 113 11.64 0.02 12.59
C ASP A 113 10.49 0.00 13.63
N SER A 114 9.26 0.26 13.16
CA SER A 114 8.04 0.20 13.97
C SER A 114 6.89 -0.40 13.18
N SER A 115 5.97 -1.08 13.87
CA SER A 115 4.71 -1.56 13.29
C SER A 115 3.66 -0.45 13.08
N ARG A 116 4.04 0.81 13.30
CA ARG A 116 3.14 1.97 13.22
C ARG A 116 3.07 2.50 11.79
N PHE A 117 1.91 2.31 11.17
CA PHE A 117 1.54 2.91 9.91
C PHE A 117 0.07 3.32 9.93
N GLY A 118 -0.32 4.18 9.00
CA GLY A 118 -1.70 4.63 8.88
C GLY A 118 -1.95 5.33 7.56
N GLY A 119 -3.24 5.50 7.25
CA GLY A 119 -3.71 6.24 6.10
C GLY A 119 -4.86 7.15 6.49
N LEU A 120 -4.93 8.33 5.88
CA LEU A 120 -5.99 9.30 6.07
C LEU A 120 -6.29 9.98 4.74
N TYR A 121 -7.58 10.22 4.50
CA TYR A 121 -8.03 11.05 3.40
C TYR A 121 -8.61 12.36 3.94
N LEU A 122 -8.11 13.49 3.46
CA LEU A 122 -8.63 14.83 3.71
C LEU A 122 -8.72 15.56 2.37
N GLY A 123 -9.92 15.58 1.79
CA GLY A 123 -10.17 16.20 0.50
C GLY A 123 -11.66 16.27 0.16
N ASP A 124 -11.97 16.75 -1.03
CA ASP A 124 -13.32 16.94 -1.57
C ASP A 124 -13.93 15.66 -2.18
N GLY A 125 -13.16 14.57 -2.27
CA GLY A 125 -13.58 13.32 -2.86
C GLY A 125 -13.53 13.30 -4.38
N VAL A 126 -12.78 14.21 -5.01
CA VAL A 126 -12.64 14.29 -6.47
C VAL A 126 -11.42 13.51 -6.94
N LYS A 127 -11.63 12.58 -7.88
CA LYS A 127 -10.55 11.82 -8.53
C LYS A 127 -9.92 12.67 -9.64
N ASN A 128 -8.60 12.71 -9.67
CA ASN A 128 -7.85 13.39 -10.72
C ASN A 128 -7.74 12.52 -11.98
N SER A 129 -8.80 12.51 -12.79
CA SER A 129 -8.86 11.76 -14.04
C SER A 129 -7.87 12.26 -15.11
N ASP A 130 -7.37 13.48 -14.98
CA ASP A 130 -6.43 14.09 -15.93
C ASP A 130 -4.97 13.72 -15.66
N LEU A 131 -4.70 13.06 -14.52
CA LEU A 131 -3.35 12.64 -14.12
C LEU A 131 -2.56 11.90 -15.23
N PRO A 132 -3.15 10.99 -16.05
CA PRO A 132 -2.43 10.32 -17.13
C PRO A 132 -1.89 11.27 -18.21
N PHE A 133 -2.46 12.47 -18.37
CA PHE A 133 -2.00 13.48 -19.34
C PHE A 133 -0.99 14.46 -18.75
N MET A 134 -0.83 14.47 -17.42
CA MET A 134 0.08 15.36 -16.70
C MET A 134 1.44 14.73 -16.38
N LEU A 135 1.55 13.39 -16.48
CA LEU A 135 2.74 12.59 -16.16
C LEU A 135 3.61 12.32 -17.38
#